data_AF-S8BUL9-F1
#
_entry.id   AF-S8BUL9-F1
#
_cell.length_a   1.000
_cell.length_b   1.000
_cell.length_c   1.000
_cell.angle_alpha   90.00
_cell.angle_beta   90.00
_cell.angle_gamma   90.00
#
_symmetry.space_group_name_H-M   'P 1'
#
loop_
_entity.id
_entity.type
_entity.pdbx_description
1 polymer ?
#
loop_
_entity_poly.entity_id
_entity_poly.type
_entity_poly.pdbx_seq_one_letter_code
_entity_poly.pdbx_strand_id
1 'polypeptide(L)'
;MWCIHLLLNKLLKLDDERYDGNRFEFLETQSAQFSSSNKDHSRAAVVSNFIQVPHINQQHSWDCGLACVLMVLRARGIRCNIEELVKHCPTKSIWTVDLAYLLQKFSISFMYFTVTLEANPKFSVEAFYKDQLPNDLGRVNMLFQKAREAGIRIECRSVSGNEIADLILSGKYIAIALVDQYKL
;
A
#
# COMPACT_ATOMS: atom_id res chain seq x y z
N MET A 1 -14.29 3.64 -16.58
CA MET A 1 -14.10 2.81 -17.79
C MET A 1 -14.01 3.70 -19.03
N TRP A 2 -12.90 4.42 -19.21
CA TRP A 2 -12.61 5.20 -20.43
C TRP A 2 -11.19 4.83 -20.88
N CYS A 3 -11.12 4.23 -22.08
CA CYS A 3 -9.90 3.93 -22.81
C CYS A 3 -9.32 5.23 -23.38
N ILE A 4 -8.05 5.51 -23.10
CA ILE A 4 -7.24 6.44 -23.92
C ILE A 4 -6.01 5.65 -24.36
N HIS A 5 -6.26 4.77 -25.32
CA HIS A 5 -5.27 4.27 -26.26
C HIS A 5 -4.77 5.48 -27.05
N LEU A 6 -3.46 5.75 -27.00
CA LEU A 6 -2.60 6.44 -27.99
C LEU A 6 -1.60 7.39 -27.31
N LEU A 7 -0.31 7.15 -27.60
CA LEU A 7 0.89 7.94 -27.25
C LEU A 7 1.40 7.63 -25.83
N LEU A 8 2.35 6.71 -25.63
CA LEU A 8 3.76 6.92 -25.96
C LEU A 8 4.53 5.58 -25.88
N ASN A 9 4.55 4.86 -27.00
CA ASN A 9 5.20 3.56 -27.13
C ASN A 9 6.69 3.67 -27.51
N LYS A 10 7.47 4.59 -26.90
CA LYS A 10 8.82 4.89 -27.43
C LYS A 10 9.98 5.16 -26.47
N LEU A 11 9.86 4.98 -25.15
CA LEU A 11 10.95 5.40 -24.23
C LEU A 11 11.42 4.39 -23.18
N LEU A 12 11.09 3.09 -23.28
CA LEU A 12 11.69 2.07 -22.41
C LEU A 12 12.29 0.92 -23.23
N LYS A 13 13.36 1.26 -23.94
CA LYS A 13 14.52 0.38 -24.10
C LYS A 13 15.68 1.05 -23.36
N LEU A 14 16.54 0.24 -22.74
CA LEU A 14 17.69 0.57 -21.89
C LEU A 14 17.30 0.76 -20.40
N ASP A 15 17.78 0.01 -19.42
CA ASP A 15 18.79 -1.04 -19.38
C ASP A 15 18.49 -2.00 -18.21
N ASP A 16 18.94 -3.23 -18.43
CA ASP A 16 18.96 -4.38 -17.55
C ASP A 16 20.14 -4.29 -16.56
N GLU A 17 20.19 -5.21 -15.58
CA GLU A 17 21.37 -5.68 -14.80
C GLU A 17 21.48 -5.39 -13.27
N ARG A 18 21.17 -6.47 -12.49
CA ARG A 18 22.03 -7.23 -11.53
C ARG A 18 22.34 -6.82 -10.06
N TYR A 19 22.32 -7.89 -9.22
CA TYR A 19 22.93 -8.19 -7.88
C TYR A 19 22.28 -7.56 -6.61
N ASP A 20 22.20 -8.17 -5.41
CA ASP A 20 22.52 -9.51 -4.84
C ASP A 20 21.84 -9.61 -3.47
N GLY A 21 21.56 -10.83 -3.03
CA GLY A 21 20.80 -11.16 -1.85
C GLY A 21 21.53 -10.86 -0.54
N ASN A 22 20.73 -10.54 0.48
CA ASN A 22 21.12 -10.84 1.85
C ASN A 22 19.90 -11.29 2.64
N ARG A 23 20.03 -12.51 3.17
CA ARG A 23 19.02 -13.28 3.89
C ARG A 23 18.94 -12.76 5.32
N PHE A 24 17.86 -12.07 5.69
CA PHE A 24 17.64 -11.66 7.08
C PHE A 24 16.92 -12.77 7.85
N GLU A 25 17.64 -13.34 8.80
CA GLU A 25 17.19 -14.35 9.75
C GLU A 25 16.47 -13.61 10.90
N PHE A 26 15.16 -13.83 11.05
CA PHE A 26 14.39 -13.29 12.18
C PHE A 26 14.03 -14.42 13.14
N LEU A 27 14.46 -14.26 14.39
CA LEU A 27 14.28 -15.19 15.49
C LEU A 27 12.81 -15.54 15.73
N GLU A 28 12.44 -16.79 15.49
CA GLU A 28 11.25 -17.41 16.07
C GLU A 28 11.53 -17.79 17.53
N THR A 29 11.09 -16.93 18.44
CA THR A 29 10.88 -17.33 19.83
C THR A 29 9.39 -17.54 20.03
N GLN A 30 8.94 -18.80 19.99
CA GLN A 30 7.95 -19.29 20.93
C GLN A 30 7.94 -20.82 20.98
N SER A 31 8.38 -21.31 22.14
CA SER A 31 8.29 -22.67 22.62
C SER A 31 6.83 -23.14 22.66
N ALA A 32 6.52 -24.21 21.93
CA ALA A 32 5.46 -25.13 22.30
C ALA A 32 6.11 -26.48 22.59
N GLN A 33 6.22 -26.80 23.88
CA GLN A 33 6.51 -28.16 24.33
C GLN A 33 5.34 -29.04 23.91
N PHE A 34 5.57 -30.08 23.12
CA PHE A 34 4.76 -31.29 23.17
C PHE A 34 5.65 -32.51 22.94
N SER A 35 5.61 -33.40 23.91
CA SER A 35 6.36 -34.64 23.96
C SER A 35 5.65 -35.76 23.18
N SER A 36 6.50 -36.62 22.60
CA SER A 36 6.32 -38.06 22.35
C SER A 36 5.43 -38.55 21.18
N SER A 37 6.17 -39.06 20.18
CA SER A 37 6.01 -40.36 19.50
C SER A 37 4.97 -40.57 18.38
N ASN A 38 5.55 -40.89 17.22
CA ASN A 38 5.09 -41.73 16.09
C ASN A 38 4.02 -41.22 15.11
N LYS A 39 4.54 -41.04 13.88
CA LYS A 39 3.97 -41.37 12.55
C LYS A 39 2.59 -40.82 12.23
N ASP A 40 2.56 -39.76 11.43
CA ASP A 40 1.92 -39.84 10.11
C ASP A 40 2.39 -38.68 9.23
N HIS A 41 2.87 -39.01 8.02
CA HIS A 41 3.11 -38.03 6.96
C HIS A 41 1.77 -37.57 6.37
N SER A 42 0.95 -36.90 7.18
CA SER A 42 -0.13 -36.08 6.66
C SER A 42 0.53 -34.80 6.16
N ARG A 43 0.48 -34.57 4.84
CA ARG A 43 0.72 -33.24 4.25
C ARG A 43 -0.30 -32.33 4.91
N ALA A 44 0.07 -31.68 6.00
CA ALA A 44 -0.71 -30.64 6.63
C ALA A 44 -0.99 -29.64 5.52
N ALA A 45 -2.24 -29.64 5.05
CA ALA A 45 -2.70 -28.63 4.13
C ALA A 45 -2.46 -27.31 4.85
N VAL A 46 -1.49 -26.55 4.36
CA VAL A 46 -1.28 -25.17 4.80
C VAL A 46 -2.59 -24.47 4.44
N VAL A 47 -3.50 -24.36 5.40
CA VAL A 47 -4.70 -23.56 5.24
C VAL A 47 -4.18 -22.14 5.16
N SER A 48 -4.05 -21.65 3.93
CA SER A 48 -3.70 -20.26 3.67
C SER A 48 -4.85 -19.42 4.22
N ASN A 49 -4.68 -18.90 5.43
CA ASN A 49 -5.62 -18.01 6.07
C ASN A 49 -5.52 -16.63 5.40
N PHE A 50 -6.07 -16.52 4.20
CA PHE A 50 -6.18 -15.23 3.52
C PHE A 50 -7.17 -14.36 4.27
N ILE A 51 -6.77 -13.11 4.53
CA ILE A 51 -7.69 -12.10 5.04
C ILE A 51 -8.70 -11.82 3.94
N GLN A 52 -9.99 -12.09 4.20
CA GLN A 52 -11.05 -11.66 3.29
C GLN A 52 -11.18 -10.14 3.36
N VAL A 53 -10.88 -9.49 2.25
CA VAL A 53 -11.04 -8.04 2.08
C VAL A 53 -12.25 -7.81 1.18
N PRO A 54 -13.32 -7.16 1.67
CA PRO A 54 -14.48 -6.87 0.84
C PRO A 54 -14.10 -5.87 -0.24
N HIS A 55 -14.50 -6.12 -1.48
CA HIS A 55 -14.30 -5.16 -2.55
C HIS A 55 -15.33 -4.02 -2.45
N ILE A 56 -14.86 -2.77 -2.52
CA ILE A 56 -15.69 -1.57 -2.48
C ILE A 56 -15.34 -0.71 -3.68
N ASN A 57 -16.34 -0.42 -4.50
CA ASN A 57 -16.18 0.47 -5.65
C ASN A 57 -15.99 1.92 -5.18
N GLN A 58 -15.05 2.62 -5.81
CA GLN A 58 -14.95 4.07 -5.74
C GLN A 58 -16.24 4.72 -6.28
N GLN A 59 -16.66 5.85 -5.71
CA GLN A 59 -17.88 6.54 -6.13
C GLN A 59 -17.58 7.72 -7.07
N HIS A 60 -16.34 8.21 -7.08
CA HIS A 60 -15.89 9.33 -7.88
C HIS A 60 -14.55 9.02 -8.55
N SER A 61 -14.05 9.88 -9.42
CA SER A 61 -12.75 9.67 -10.08
C SER A 61 -11.55 9.82 -9.13
N TRP A 62 -11.77 10.36 -7.93
CA TRP A 62 -10.71 10.81 -7.02
C TRP A 62 -10.63 10.02 -5.70
N ASP A 63 -11.63 9.20 -5.40
CA ASP A 63 -11.79 8.55 -4.08
C ASP A 63 -11.32 7.10 -4.06
N CYS A 64 -10.61 6.61 -5.08
CA CYS A 64 -10.11 5.23 -5.13
C CYS A 64 -9.22 4.89 -3.92
N GLY A 65 -8.36 5.81 -3.49
CA GLY A 65 -7.55 5.63 -2.27
C GLY A 65 -8.39 5.55 -0.99
N LEU A 66 -9.47 6.33 -0.91
CA LEU A 66 -10.40 6.27 0.23
C LEU A 66 -11.20 4.97 0.23
N ALA A 67 -11.61 4.48 -0.94
CA ALA A 67 -12.21 3.17 -1.09
C ALA A 67 -11.27 2.06 -0.60
N CYS A 68 -9.96 2.12 -0.93
CA CYS A 68 -8.95 1.20 -0.40
C CYS A 68 -8.85 1.21 1.13
N VAL A 69 -8.82 2.40 1.75
CA VAL A 69 -8.85 2.51 3.23
C VAL A 69 -10.13 1.91 3.78
N LEU A 70 -11.29 2.18 3.16
CA LEU A 70 -12.57 1.63 3.60
C LEU A 70 -12.59 0.10 3.52
N MET A 71 -12.00 -0.51 2.49
CA MET A 71 -11.85 -1.96 2.38
C MET A 71 -11.04 -2.53 3.55
N VAL A 72 -9.92 -1.88 3.92
CA VAL A 72 -9.11 -2.27 5.10
C VAL A 72 -9.90 -2.15 6.40
N LEU A 73 -10.61 -1.03 6.60
CA LEU A 73 -11.41 -0.81 7.81
C LEU A 73 -12.52 -1.87 7.94
N ARG A 74 -13.20 -2.20 6.84
CA ARG A 74 -14.24 -3.24 6.82
C ARG A 74 -13.68 -4.63 7.08
N ALA A 75 -12.52 -4.97 6.50
CA ALA A 75 -11.82 -6.23 6.79
C ALA A 75 -11.42 -6.35 8.28
N ARG A 76 -11.22 -5.22 8.98
CA ARG A 76 -10.94 -5.16 10.42
C ARG A 76 -12.19 -5.04 11.30
N GLY A 77 -13.39 -5.11 10.73
CA GLY A 77 -14.64 -4.99 11.48
C GLY A 77 -14.99 -3.57 11.92
N ILE A 78 -14.27 -2.55 11.45
CA ILE A 78 -14.52 -1.15 11.78
C ILE A 78 -15.68 -0.64 10.91
N ARG A 79 -16.71 -0.10 11.58
CA ARG A 79 -17.87 0.51 10.92
C ARG A 79 -17.55 1.96 10.56
N CYS A 80 -17.19 2.18 9.30
CA CYS A 80 -16.94 3.50 8.71
C CYS A 80 -17.65 3.60 7.35
N ASN A 81 -17.97 4.80 6.88
CA ASN A 81 -18.47 5.05 5.53
C ASN A 81 -17.57 6.06 4.82
N ILE A 82 -17.78 6.24 3.51
CA ILE A 82 -16.92 7.09 2.70
C ILE A 82 -17.03 8.55 3.14
N GLU A 83 -18.21 9.00 3.59
CA GLU A 83 -18.46 10.36 4.03
C GLU A 83 -17.63 10.70 5.26
N GLU A 84 -17.48 9.77 6.20
CA GLU A 84 -16.63 9.93 7.37
C GLU A 84 -15.14 10.00 6.99
N LEU A 85 -14.70 9.19 6.03
CA LEU A 85 -13.32 9.29 5.50
C LEU A 85 -13.05 10.66 4.87
N VAL A 86 -14.02 11.20 4.12
CA VAL A 86 -13.92 12.53 3.49
C VAL A 86 -13.82 13.65 4.53
N LYS A 87 -14.52 13.55 5.67
CA LYS A 87 -14.36 14.53 6.77
C LYS A 87 -12.94 14.52 7.35
N HIS A 88 -12.32 13.35 7.41
CA HIS A 88 -10.98 13.18 7.97
C HIS A 88 -9.86 13.42 6.97
N CYS A 89 -10.16 13.45 5.67
CA CYS A 89 -9.26 13.80 4.58
C CYS A 89 -9.96 14.80 3.64
N PRO A 90 -10.02 16.10 4.00
CA PRO A 90 -10.79 17.11 3.29
C PRO A 90 -10.07 17.62 2.02
N THR A 91 -9.67 16.70 1.15
CA THR A 91 -9.10 16.97 -0.18
C THR A 91 -9.67 16.00 -1.19
N LYS A 92 -9.74 16.42 -2.46
CA LYS A 92 -10.08 15.55 -3.60
C LYS A 92 -8.85 15.17 -4.42
N SER A 93 -7.66 15.63 -4.03
CA SER A 93 -6.40 15.15 -4.60
C SER A 93 -5.72 14.26 -3.56
N ILE A 94 -6.09 12.98 -3.56
CA ILE A 94 -5.69 12.01 -2.54
C ILE A 94 -4.32 11.43 -2.89
N TRP A 95 -3.36 11.55 -1.98
CA TRP A 95 -2.04 10.93 -2.11
C TRP A 95 -1.87 9.78 -1.10
N THR A 96 -0.95 8.85 -1.34
CA THR A 96 -0.72 7.72 -0.43
C THR A 96 -0.37 8.16 0.99
N VAL A 97 0.31 9.31 1.15
CA VAL A 97 0.57 9.88 2.48
C VAL A 97 -0.72 10.33 3.19
N ASP A 98 -1.73 10.82 2.48
CA ASP A 98 -3.04 11.13 3.06
C ASP A 98 -3.70 9.86 3.62
N LEU A 99 -3.57 8.74 2.90
CA LEU A 99 -4.10 7.44 3.34
C LEU A 99 -3.38 6.95 4.62
N ALA A 100 -2.07 7.18 4.74
CA ALA A 100 -1.32 6.83 5.95
C ALA A 100 -1.83 7.61 7.18
N TYR A 101 -2.14 8.91 7.02
CA TYR A 101 -2.75 9.71 8.08
C TYR A 101 -4.16 9.22 8.44
N LEU A 102 -4.97 8.81 7.45
CA LEU A 102 -6.26 8.18 7.71
C LEU A 102 -6.11 6.87 8.49
N LEU A 103 -5.25 5.96 8.03
CA LEU A 103 -5.00 4.68 8.72
C LEU A 103 -4.53 4.89 10.16
N GLN A 104 -3.62 5.85 10.38
CA GLN A 104 -3.17 6.25 11.71
C GLN A 104 -4.32 6.78 12.59
N LYS A 105 -5.22 7.58 12.03
CA LYS A 105 -6.39 8.13 12.75
C LYS A 105 -7.37 7.06 13.20
N PHE A 106 -7.52 5.99 12.42
CA PHE A 106 -8.32 4.82 12.79
C PHE A 106 -7.53 3.77 13.59
N SER A 107 -6.33 4.10 14.07
CA SER A 107 -5.46 3.22 14.85
C SER A 107 -5.14 1.89 14.15
N ILE A 108 -5.06 1.91 12.82
CA ILE A 108 -4.59 0.75 12.04
C ILE A 108 -3.06 0.71 12.12
N SER A 109 -2.51 -0.45 12.45
CA SER A 109 -1.07 -0.71 12.33
C SER A 109 -0.70 -1.02 10.88
N PHE A 110 0.28 -0.31 10.33
CA PHE A 110 0.72 -0.46 8.95
C PHE A 110 2.23 -0.22 8.78
N MET A 111 2.73 -0.62 7.61
CA MET A 111 4.07 -0.26 7.12
C MET A 111 3.88 0.57 5.85
N TYR A 112 4.62 1.67 5.71
CA TYR A 112 4.56 2.52 4.52
C TYR A 112 5.93 2.61 3.86
N PHE A 113 6.05 1.98 2.69
CA PHE A 113 7.23 2.06 1.84
C PHE A 113 6.98 2.98 0.64
N THR A 114 7.97 3.77 0.29
CA THR A 114 7.95 4.64 -0.89
C THR A 114 9.38 4.86 -1.39
N VAL A 115 9.55 5.18 -2.67
CA VAL A 115 10.86 5.57 -3.22
C VAL A 115 11.07 7.10 -3.23
N THR A 116 10.04 7.86 -2.86
CA THR A 116 10.07 9.33 -2.79
C THR A 116 9.37 9.82 -1.51
N LEU A 117 9.98 10.78 -0.81
CA LEU A 117 9.44 11.41 0.41
C LEU A 117 8.85 12.81 0.15
N GLU A 118 8.48 13.07 -1.10
CA GLU A 118 7.91 14.34 -1.55
C GLU A 118 6.96 14.10 -2.71
N ALA A 119 6.11 15.09 -3.01
CA ALA A 119 5.39 15.09 -4.27
C ALA A 119 6.41 15.26 -5.41
N ASN A 120 6.61 14.20 -6.19
CA ASN A 120 7.60 14.22 -7.27
C ASN A 120 7.18 15.20 -8.39
N PRO A 121 7.92 16.31 -8.61
CA PRO A 121 7.54 17.33 -9.59
C PRO A 121 7.49 16.81 -11.03
N LYS A 122 8.16 15.68 -11.31
CA LYS A 122 8.17 15.03 -12.62
C LYS A 122 6.78 14.54 -13.04
N PHE A 123 5.84 14.38 -12.12
CA PHE A 123 4.45 14.04 -12.46
C PHE A 123 3.67 15.21 -13.05
N SER A 124 4.23 16.43 -13.12
CA SER A 124 3.59 17.58 -13.79
C SER A 124 3.24 17.32 -15.26
N VAL A 125 3.91 16.37 -15.91
CA VAL A 125 3.64 15.98 -17.30
C VAL A 125 2.43 15.06 -17.43
N GLU A 126 2.02 14.41 -16.35
CA GLU A 126 0.86 13.54 -16.32
C GLU A 126 -0.41 14.37 -16.20
N ALA A 127 -1.34 14.19 -17.14
CA ALA A 127 -2.58 14.96 -17.21
C ALA A 127 -3.38 14.91 -15.90
N PHE A 128 -3.29 13.80 -15.16
CA PHE A 128 -3.93 13.63 -13.86
C PHE A 128 -3.41 14.60 -12.79
N TYR A 129 -2.10 14.87 -12.79
CA TYR A 129 -1.46 15.68 -11.74
C TYR A 129 -1.28 17.15 -12.16
N LYS A 130 -1.22 17.44 -13.46
CA LYS A 130 -0.83 18.74 -14.01
C LYS A 130 -1.49 19.96 -13.33
N ASP A 131 -2.80 19.93 -13.12
CA ASP A 131 -3.54 21.08 -12.63
C ASP A 131 -3.50 21.22 -11.09
N GLN A 132 -3.35 20.10 -10.36
CA GLN A 132 -3.38 20.09 -8.89
C GLN A 132 -2.01 20.03 -8.24
N LEU A 133 -0.98 19.58 -8.95
CA LEU A 133 0.37 19.39 -8.41
C LEU A 133 0.96 20.65 -7.77
N PRO A 134 0.80 21.88 -8.31
CA PRO A 134 1.29 23.08 -7.64
C PRO A 134 0.64 23.31 -6.27
N ASN A 135 -0.66 23.01 -6.14
CA ASN A 135 -1.40 23.12 -4.88
C ASN A 135 -1.04 21.98 -3.92
N ASP A 136 -0.78 20.79 -4.45
CA ASP A 136 -0.45 19.60 -3.67
C ASP A 136 0.98 19.62 -3.15
N LEU A 137 1.94 20.21 -3.86
CA LEU A 137 3.36 20.17 -3.51
C LEU A 137 3.61 20.61 -2.07
N GLY A 138 3.10 21.78 -1.68
CA GLY A 138 3.26 22.31 -0.33
C GLY A 138 2.59 21.43 0.73
N ARG A 139 1.37 20.96 0.44
CA ARG A 139 0.58 20.12 1.36
C ARG A 139 1.22 18.75 1.56
N VAL A 140 1.54 18.05 0.49
CA VAL A 140 2.10 16.69 0.50
C VAL A 140 3.48 16.69 1.14
N ASN A 141 4.34 17.67 0.80
CA ASN A 141 5.65 17.78 1.41
C ASN A 141 5.54 18.04 2.93
N MET A 142 4.60 18.89 3.35
CA MET A 142 4.33 19.11 4.78
C MET A 142 3.84 17.83 5.48
N LEU A 143 3.01 17.01 4.83
CA LEU A 143 2.57 15.73 5.40
C LEU A 143 3.74 14.75 5.58
N PHE A 144 4.65 14.66 4.62
CA PHE A 144 5.86 13.84 4.79
C PHE A 144 6.75 14.36 5.93
N GLN A 145 6.95 15.68 6.03
CA GLN A 145 7.73 16.29 7.10
C GLN A 145 7.15 16.01 8.50
N LYS A 146 5.82 16.09 8.64
CA LYS A 146 5.11 15.89 9.92
C LYS A 146 4.78 14.43 10.22
N ALA A 147 5.01 13.49 9.31
CA ALA A 147 4.59 12.10 9.44
C ALA A 147 5.16 11.45 10.71
N ARG A 148 6.46 11.65 10.96
CA ARG A 148 7.14 11.07 12.13
C ARG A 148 6.55 11.58 13.45
N GLU A 149 6.28 12.88 13.54
CA GLU A 149 5.66 13.51 14.72
C GLU A 149 4.23 13.01 14.92
N ALA A 150 3.53 12.68 13.83
CA ALA A 150 2.20 12.06 13.86
C ALA A 150 2.22 10.55 14.14
N GLY A 151 3.38 9.96 14.45
CA GLY A 151 3.52 8.52 14.73
C GLY A 151 3.60 7.62 13.49
N ILE A 152 3.67 8.21 12.29
CA ILE A 152 3.71 7.50 11.02
C ILE A 152 5.17 7.26 10.64
N ARG A 153 5.56 5.98 10.57
CA ARG A 153 6.89 5.59 10.08
C ARG A 153 6.82 5.32 8.58
N ILE A 154 7.68 6.02 7.83
CA ILE A 154 7.79 5.89 6.37
C ILE A 154 9.20 5.40 6.06
N GLU A 155 9.31 4.32 5.29
CA GLU A 155 10.56 3.76 4.82
C GLU A 155 10.79 4.17 3.36
N CYS A 156 11.86 4.92 3.12
CA CYS A 156 12.23 5.35 1.78
C CYS A 156 13.05 4.27 1.05
N ARG A 157 12.40 3.22 0.56
CA ARG A 157 13.01 2.13 -0.22
C ARG A 157 12.01 1.46 -1.15
N SER A 158 12.53 0.76 -2.15
CA SER A 158 11.74 -0.17 -2.96
C SER A 158 11.39 -1.43 -2.17
N VAL A 159 10.29 -2.07 -2.55
CA VAL A 159 9.84 -3.38 -2.04
C VAL A 159 9.72 -4.31 -3.24
N SER A 160 10.29 -5.51 -3.15
CA SER A 160 10.23 -6.49 -4.24
C SER A 160 8.87 -7.18 -4.30
N GLY A 161 8.51 -7.73 -5.47
CA GLY A 161 7.30 -8.55 -5.60
C GLY A 161 7.29 -9.76 -4.67
N ASN A 162 8.45 -10.39 -4.44
CA ASN A 162 8.61 -11.51 -3.50
C ASN A 162 8.33 -11.07 -2.07
N GLU A 163 8.88 -9.92 -1.64
CA GLU A 163 8.63 -9.39 -0.30
C GLU A 163 7.15 -9.07 -0.07
N ILE A 164 6.46 -8.50 -1.08
CA ILE A 164 5.01 -8.27 -1.03
C ILE A 164 4.27 -9.62 -0.93
N ALA A 165 4.65 -10.61 -1.74
CA ALA A 165 4.04 -11.93 -1.74
C ALA A 165 4.19 -12.62 -0.37
N ASP A 166 5.39 -12.62 0.22
CA ASP A 166 5.67 -13.20 1.52
C ASP A 166 4.81 -12.56 2.62
N LEU A 167 4.67 -11.23 2.60
CA LEU A 167 3.81 -10.49 3.53
C LEU A 167 2.34 -10.89 3.38
N ILE A 168 1.81 -10.97 2.16
CA ILE A 168 0.41 -11.34 1.91
C ILE A 168 0.16 -12.81 2.29
N LEU A 169 1.05 -13.71 1.88
CA LEU A 169 0.95 -15.16 2.13
C LEU A 169 1.03 -15.51 3.62
N SER A 170 1.63 -14.65 4.44
CA SER A 170 1.61 -14.80 5.90
C SER A 170 0.19 -14.74 6.50
N GLY A 171 -0.80 -14.23 5.77
CA GLY A 171 -2.18 -14.05 6.24
C GLY A 171 -2.34 -12.94 7.29
N LYS A 172 -1.30 -12.13 7.55
CA LYS A 172 -1.30 -11.08 8.58
C LYS A 172 -1.50 -9.67 8.01
N TYR A 173 -1.23 -9.47 6.72
CA TYR A 173 -1.17 -8.16 6.09
C TYR A 173 -2.18 -8.02 4.95
N ILE A 174 -2.70 -6.79 4.81
CA ILE A 174 -3.43 -6.34 3.63
C ILE A 174 -2.52 -5.34 2.92
N ALA A 175 -2.32 -5.51 1.62
CA ALA A 175 -1.52 -4.59 0.82
C ALA A 175 -2.42 -3.54 0.14
N ILE A 176 -2.07 -2.26 0.29
CA ILE A 176 -2.54 -1.19 -0.59
C ILE A 176 -1.34 -0.82 -1.46
N ALA A 177 -1.44 -1.07 -2.76
CA ALA A 177 -0.37 -0.78 -3.72
C ALA A 177 -0.85 0.20 -4.78
N LEU A 178 -0.01 1.18 -5.11
CA LEU A 178 -0.20 2.00 -6.30
C LEU A 178 0.26 1.19 -7.51
N VAL A 179 -0.64 0.98 -8.47
CA VAL A 179 -0.35 0.19 -9.67
C VAL A 179 -0.39 1.07 -10.90
N ASP A 180 0.50 0.77 -11.84
CA ASP A 180 0.44 1.32 -13.19
C ASP A 180 -0.40 0.38 -14.05
N GLN A 181 -1.60 0.83 -14.41
CA GLN A 181 -2.55 0.03 -15.19
C GLN A 181 -1.98 -0.45 -16.53
N TYR A 182 -0.97 0.21 -17.08
CA TYR A 182 -0.36 -0.16 -18.36
C TYR A 182 0.74 -1.22 -18.21
N LYS A 183 1.14 -1.54 -16.97
CA LYS A 183 2.16 -2.56 -16.65
C LYS A 183 1.56 -3.83 -16.04
N LEU A 184 0.25 -3.86 -15.83
CA LEU A 184 -0.53 -5.01 -15.38
C LEU A 184 -1.13 -5.73 -16.59
#